data_AF-A0A2D1SS32-F1
#
_entry.id   AF-A0A2D1SS32-F1
#
_cell.length_a   1.000
_cell.length_b   1.000
_cell.length_c   1.000
_cell.angle_alpha   90.00
_cell.angle_beta   90.00
_cell.angle_gamma   90.00
#
_symmetry.space_group_name_H-M   'P 1'
#
loop_
_entity.id
_entity.type
_entity.pdbx_description
1 polymer ?
#
loop_
_entity_poly.entity_id
_entity_poly.type
_entity_poly.pdbx_seq_one_letter_code
_entity_poly.pdbx_strand_id
1 'polypeptide(L)'
;MRIETEYLRVIKERFQSVKSLGDNAIEQLVEDDIHWALNEESNSVAVIVSHLSGNMISRWTDFLNSDGEKPYRNREQEFVDNISSKAELIAILEIGWNTLFEALNNLSEEDLLKVVFIRGQSHSVIEAIERQLAHYAYHIGQIVYIGKQIKSENWESLSIPIGQSESYLQQMLKKHQSE
;
A
#
# COMPACT_ATOMS: atom_id res chain seq x y z
N MET A 1 8.53 -11.02 25.15
CA MET A 1 8.48 -10.39 23.82
C MET A 1 8.84 -8.93 24.00
N ARG A 2 9.77 -8.38 23.21
CA ARG A 2 10.12 -6.96 23.25
C ARG A 2 9.13 -6.15 22.42
N ILE A 3 8.83 -4.92 22.82
CA ILE A 3 7.85 -4.06 22.14
C ILE A 3 8.32 -3.78 20.71
N GLU A 4 9.61 -3.57 20.52
CA GLU A 4 10.26 -3.24 19.26
C GLU A 4 10.15 -4.39 18.26
N THR A 5 10.45 -5.62 18.70
CA THR A 5 10.30 -6.84 17.89
C THR A 5 8.85 -7.06 17.50
N GLU A 6 7.93 -6.86 18.44
CA GLU A 6 6.49 -7.01 18.19
C GLU A 6 5.96 -5.94 17.22
N TYR A 7 6.41 -4.70 17.38
CA TYR A 7 6.04 -3.60 16.49
C TYR A 7 6.48 -3.87 15.05
N LEU A 8 7.73 -4.29 14.84
CA LEU A 8 8.23 -4.64 13.50
C LEU A 8 7.42 -5.80 12.88
N ARG A 9 7.08 -6.83 13.68
CA ARG A 9 6.21 -7.92 13.23
C ARG A 9 4.84 -7.40 12.79
N VAL A 10 4.18 -6.61 13.63
CA VAL A 10 2.84 -6.05 13.38
C VAL A 10 2.85 -5.18 12.12
N ILE A 11 3.81 -4.28 11.98
CA ILE A 11 3.87 -3.37 10.84
C ILE A 11 4.10 -4.11 9.52
N LYS A 12 4.98 -5.12 9.50
CA LYS A 12 5.18 -5.95 8.31
C LYS A 12 3.87 -6.64 7.88
N GLU A 13 3.14 -7.21 8.84
CA GLU A 13 1.83 -7.82 8.59
C GLU A 13 0.78 -6.80 8.10
N ARG A 14 0.79 -5.57 8.63
CA ARG A 14 -0.14 -4.51 8.22
C ARG A 14 0.15 -4.02 6.81
N PHE A 15 1.40 -3.79 6.44
CA PHE A 15 1.75 -3.47 5.05
C PHE A 15 1.41 -4.61 4.10
N GLN A 16 1.68 -5.87 4.48
CA GLN A 16 1.29 -7.03 3.68
C GLN A 16 -0.23 -7.08 3.47
N SER A 17 -1.01 -6.80 4.51
CA SER A 17 -2.47 -6.75 4.42
C SER A 17 -2.96 -5.63 3.50
N VAL A 18 -2.33 -4.45 3.57
CA VAL A 18 -2.64 -3.32 2.68
C VAL A 18 -2.30 -3.66 1.22
N LYS A 19 -1.14 -4.27 0.97
CA LYS A 19 -0.76 -4.78 -0.36
C LYS A 19 -1.80 -5.76 -0.88
N SER A 20 -2.10 -6.83 -0.13
CA SER A 20 -3.07 -7.84 -0.56
C SER A 20 -4.46 -7.25 -0.83
N LEU A 21 -4.88 -6.24 -0.07
CA LEU A 21 -6.15 -5.55 -0.34
C LEU A 21 -6.13 -4.83 -1.69
N GLY A 22 -5.02 -4.16 -2.01
CA GLY A 22 -4.81 -3.50 -3.30
C GLY A 22 -4.76 -4.49 -4.46
N ASP A 23 -3.99 -5.58 -4.31
CA ASP A 23 -3.84 -6.61 -5.34
C ASP A 23 -5.19 -7.24 -5.68
N ASN A 24 -5.96 -7.66 -4.66
CA ASN A 24 -7.27 -8.26 -4.86
C ASN A 24 -8.28 -7.28 -5.49
N ALA A 25 -8.14 -5.97 -5.24
CA ALA A 25 -8.98 -4.96 -5.88
C ALA A 25 -8.64 -4.82 -7.37
N ILE A 26 -7.35 -4.73 -7.69
CA ILE A 26 -6.85 -4.60 -9.07
C ILE A 26 -7.15 -5.88 -9.87
N GLU A 27 -7.09 -7.05 -9.24
CA GLU A 27 -7.39 -8.32 -9.90
C GLU A 27 -8.78 -8.34 -10.55
N GLN A 28 -9.78 -7.73 -9.91
CA GLN A 28 -11.14 -7.66 -10.43
C GLN A 28 -11.29 -6.74 -11.67
N LEU A 29 -10.38 -5.77 -11.88
CA LEU A 29 -10.48 -4.77 -12.94
C LEU A 29 -10.05 -5.31 -14.31
N VAL A 30 -10.66 -4.84 -15.40
CA VAL A 30 -10.11 -5.05 -16.76
C VAL A 30 -9.18 -3.91 -17.16
N GLU A 31 -8.55 -4.00 -18.33
CA GLU A 31 -7.57 -2.99 -18.77
C GLU A 31 -8.18 -1.59 -18.86
N ASP A 32 -9.34 -1.43 -19.51
CA ASP A 32 -10.01 -0.13 -19.60
C ASP A 32 -10.38 0.47 -18.23
N ASP A 33 -10.69 -0.39 -17.24
CA ASP A 33 -11.12 0.04 -15.90
C ASP A 33 -9.99 0.78 -15.15
N ILE A 34 -8.71 0.44 -15.40
CA ILE A 34 -7.60 1.03 -14.64
C ILE A 34 -7.40 2.52 -14.99
N HIS A 35 -7.90 2.95 -16.14
CA HIS A 35 -7.84 4.32 -16.66
C HIS A 35 -9.10 5.12 -16.35
N TRP A 36 -10.14 4.48 -15.82
CA TRP A 36 -11.38 5.18 -15.49
C TRP A 36 -11.17 6.18 -14.33
N ALA A 37 -11.76 7.37 -14.48
CA ALA A 37 -11.88 8.38 -13.44
C ALA A 37 -13.28 8.99 -13.49
N LEU A 38 -13.82 9.34 -12.32
CA LEU A 38 -15.17 9.92 -12.22
C LEU A 38 -15.27 11.30 -12.89
N ASN A 39 -14.21 12.11 -12.78
CA ASN A 39 -14.10 13.47 -13.33
C ASN A 39 -12.62 13.89 -13.38
N GLU A 40 -12.36 15.08 -13.94
CA GLU A 40 -11.00 15.63 -14.14
C GLU A 40 -10.21 15.85 -12.83
N GLU A 41 -10.90 16.00 -11.69
CA GLU A 41 -10.27 16.17 -10.36
C GLU A 41 -10.00 14.83 -9.67
N SER A 42 -10.41 13.71 -10.28
CA SER A 42 -10.26 12.36 -9.73
C SER A 42 -9.09 11.63 -10.40
N ASN A 43 -8.28 10.94 -9.61
CA ASN A 43 -7.23 10.08 -10.14
C ASN A 43 -7.80 8.71 -10.54
N SER A 44 -7.33 8.17 -11.67
CA SER A 44 -7.55 6.79 -12.07
C SER A 44 -6.73 5.81 -11.20
N VAL A 45 -7.01 4.52 -11.29
CA VAL A 45 -6.21 3.48 -10.60
C VAL A 45 -4.77 3.50 -11.10
N ALA A 46 -4.55 3.71 -12.41
CA ALA A 46 -3.23 3.83 -13.01
C ALA A 46 -2.42 4.98 -12.38
N VAL A 47 -3.03 6.17 -12.24
CA VAL A 47 -2.38 7.32 -11.60
C VAL A 47 -2.08 7.06 -10.12
N ILE A 48 -3.02 6.46 -9.39
CA ILE A 48 -2.81 6.15 -7.96
C ILE A 48 -1.65 5.15 -7.79
N VAL A 49 -1.56 4.13 -8.64
CA VAL A 49 -0.46 3.15 -8.60
C VAL A 49 0.88 3.78 -8.95
N SER A 50 0.93 4.62 -9.98
CA SER A 50 2.14 5.38 -10.34
C SER A 50 2.63 6.22 -9.15
N HIS A 51 1.72 6.94 -8.49
CA HIS A 51 2.02 7.72 -7.30
C HIS A 51 2.51 6.86 -6.12
N LEU A 52 1.82 5.77 -5.83
CA LEU A 52 2.20 4.86 -4.74
C LEU A 52 3.60 4.27 -4.96
N SER A 53 3.89 3.80 -6.17
CA SER A 53 5.18 3.23 -6.51
C SER A 53 6.30 4.26 -6.45
N GLY A 54 6.13 5.44 -7.07
CA GLY A 54 7.12 6.52 -7.01
C GLY A 54 7.38 7.02 -5.59
N ASN A 55 6.33 7.09 -4.77
CA ASN A 55 6.45 7.39 -3.35
C ASN A 55 7.25 6.29 -2.62
N MET A 56 6.90 5.02 -2.78
CA MET A 56 7.60 3.90 -2.14
C MET A 56 9.08 3.89 -2.51
N ILE A 57 9.40 3.98 -3.80
CA ILE A 57 10.77 3.99 -4.29
C ILE A 57 11.57 5.13 -3.64
N SER A 58 11.00 6.33 -3.62
CA SER A 58 11.66 7.49 -3.04
C SER A 58 11.83 7.38 -1.52
N ARG A 59 10.81 6.93 -0.79
CA ARG A 59 10.86 6.90 0.68
C ARG A 59 11.76 5.80 1.21
N TRP A 60 11.84 4.67 0.52
CA TRP A 60 12.41 3.43 1.08
C TRP A 60 13.75 3.03 0.46
N THR A 61 14.11 3.57 -0.71
CA THR A 61 15.47 3.39 -1.24
C THR A 61 16.48 4.05 -0.31
N ASP A 62 17.50 3.30 0.14
CA ASP A 62 18.53 3.81 1.05
C ASP A 62 17.96 4.52 2.30
N PHE A 63 16.89 3.94 2.85
CA PHE A 63 16.01 4.53 3.86
C PHE A 63 16.72 5.14 5.08
N LEU A 64 17.77 4.48 5.59
CA LEU A 64 18.48 4.94 6.79
C LEU A 64 19.60 5.95 6.50
N ASN A 65 20.05 6.09 5.25
CA ASN A 65 21.28 6.84 4.95
C ASN A 65 21.06 8.07 4.05
N SER A 66 19.89 8.23 3.43
CA SER A 66 19.58 9.42 2.63
C SER A 66 18.13 9.88 2.79
N ASP A 67 17.87 11.15 2.46
CA ASP A 67 16.54 11.74 2.56
C ASP A 67 15.51 10.94 1.76
N GLY A 68 14.31 10.75 2.31
CA GLY A 68 13.22 10.03 1.66
C GLY A 68 12.58 10.78 0.49
N GLU A 69 12.96 12.03 0.20
CA GLU A 69 12.66 12.72 -1.05
C GLU A 69 13.89 12.66 -1.97
N LYS A 70 13.90 11.69 -2.89
CA LYS A 70 15.03 11.46 -3.77
C LYS A 70 15.07 12.52 -4.88
N PRO A 71 16.26 13.02 -5.26
CA PRO A 71 16.39 14.06 -6.27
C PRO A 71 15.93 13.60 -7.67
N TYR A 72 15.89 12.29 -7.91
CA TYR A 72 15.40 11.70 -9.16
C TYR A 72 13.89 11.46 -9.17
N ARG A 73 13.17 11.71 -8.06
CA ARG A 73 11.72 11.57 -8.03
C ARG A 73 11.08 12.73 -8.78
N ASN A 74 10.31 12.43 -9.82
CA ASN A 74 9.48 13.40 -10.53
C ASN A 74 8.02 13.19 -10.11
N ARG A 75 7.58 13.97 -9.12
CA ARG A 75 6.23 13.80 -8.55
C ARG A 75 5.16 14.15 -9.57
N GLU A 76 5.34 15.22 -10.34
CA GLU A 76 4.36 15.68 -11.32
C GLU A 76 4.08 14.59 -12.36
N GLN A 77 5.11 13.85 -12.77
CA GLN A 77 4.98 12.75 -13.71
C GLN A 77 4.19 11.55 -13.15
N GLU A 78 4.15 11.37 -11.83
CA GLU A 78 3.35 10.33 -11.17
C GLU A 78 1.83 10.56 -11.37
N PHE A 79 1.41 11.80 -11.69
CA PHE A 79 0.02 12.19 -11.90
C PHE A 79 -0.39 12.25 -13.37
N VAL A 80 0.42 11.69 -14.26
CA VAL A 80 0.10 11.55 -15.68
C VAL A 80 -0.20 10.08 -15.96
N ASP A 81 -1.37 9.80 -16.54
CA ASP A 81 -1.75 8.45 -16.92
C ASP A 81 -1.00 8.00 -18.19
N ASN A 82 0.08 7.26 -17.98
CA ASN A 82 0.98 6.76 -19.03
C ASN A 82 1.18 5.24 -18.97
N ILE A 83 0.45 4.54 -18.10
CA ILE A 83 0.54 3.09 -17.98
C ILE A 83 -0.20 2.47 -19.17
N SER A 84 0.41 1.55 -19.88
CA SER A 84 -0.13 1.04 -21.16
C SER A 84 -0.94 -0.24 -21.01
N SER A 85 -0.86 -0.93 -19.86
CA SER A 85 -1.59 -2.17 -19.64
C SER A 85 -1.78 -2.50 -18.16
N LYS A 86 -2.74 -3.37 -17.84
CA LYS A 86 -2.91 -3.90 -16.47
C LYS A 86 -1.67 -4.65 -15.97
N ALA A 87 -0.97 -5.37 -16.86
CA ALA A 87 0.24 -6.10 -16.51
C ALA A 87 1.38 -5.14 -16.11
N GLU A 88 1.54 -4.05 -16.85
CA GLU A 88 2.49 -2.98 -16.52
C GLU A 88 2.14 -2.31 -15.19
N LEU A 89 0.85 -2.02 -14.95
CA LEU A 89 0.36 -1.47 -13.69
C LEU A 89 0.78 -2.33 -12.50
N ILE A 90 0.54 -3.65 -12.58
CA ILE A 90 0.93 -4.60 -11.54
C ILE A 90 2.45 -4.60 -11.34
N ALA A 91 3.22 -4.65 -12.44
CA ALA A 91 4.68 -4.63 -12.36
C ALA A 91 5.22 -3.36 -11.67
N ILE A 92 4.66 -2.18 -12.00
CA ILE A 92 5.02 -0.91 -11.37
C ILE A 92 4.70 -0.93 -9.88
N LEU A 93 3.52 -1.43 -9.49
CA LEU A 93 3.14 -1.51 -8.09
C LEU A 93 4.06 -2.46 -7.30
N GLU A 94 4.39 -3.61 -7.87
CA GLU A 94 5.31 -4.59 -7.26
C GLU A 94 6.72 -4.03 -7.05
N ILE A 95 7.24 -3.22 -7.97
CA ILE A 95 8.54 -2.54 -7.77
C ILE A 95 8.51 -1.68 -6.49
N GLY A 96 7.42 -0.91 -6.32
CA GLY A 96 7.23 -0.09 -5.12
C GLY A 96 7.18 -0.93 -3.85
N TRP A 97 6.34 -1.97 -3.84
CA TRP A 97 6.20 -2.87 -2.69
C TRP A 97 7.51 -3.58 -2.32
N ASN A 98 8.23 -4.11 -3.30
CA ASN A 98 9.51 -4.77 -3.06
C ASN A 98 10.51 -3.81 -2.42
N THR A 99 10.59 -2.56 -2.91
CA THR A 99 11.46 -1.54 -2.32
C THR A 99 11.13 -1.27 -0.85
N LEU A 100 9.84 -1.17 -0.50
CA LEU A 100 9.39 -1.04 0.89
C LEU A 100 9.78 -2.26 1.73
N PHE A 101 9.45 -3.46 1.28
CA PHE A 101 9.64 -4.67 2.09
C PHE A 101 11.11 -5.03 2.27
N GLU A 102 11.96 -4.79 1.27
CA GLU A 102 13.41 -4.91 1.41
C GLU A 102 13.94 -3.99 2.51
N ALA A 103 13.53 -2.71 2.49
CA ALA A 103 13.93 -1.76 3.53
C ALA A 103 13.43 -2.17 4.92
N LEU A 104 12.15 -2.54 5.05
CA LEU A 104 11.56 -2.99 6.32
C LEU A 104 12.19 -4.28 6.84
N ASN A 105 12.61 -5.19 5.96
CA ASN A 105 13.23 -6.45 6.36
C ASN A 105 14.67 -6.29 6.85
N ASN A 106 15.34 -5.22 6.43
CA ASN A 106 16.68 -4.88 6.87
C ASN A 106 16.71 -4.07 8.19
N LEU A 107 15.56 -3.65 8.71
CA LEU A 107 15.49 -2.96 10.01
C LEU A 107 15.66 -3.94 11.19
N SER A 108 16.47 -3.52 12.15
CA SER A 108 16.57 -4.09 13.48
C SER A 108 15.76 -3.28 14.50
N GLU A 109 15.58 -3.82 15.71
CA GLU A 109 14.89 -3.11 16.80
C GLU A 109 15.57 -1.80 17.18
N GLU A 110 16.90 -1.74 17.06
CA GLU A 110 17.70 -0.56 17.40
C GLU A 110 17.52 0.60 16.40
N ASP A 111 17.02 0.30 15.19
CA ASP A 111 16.79 1.30 14.15
C ASP A 111 15.53 2.13 14.40
N LEU A 112 14.56 1.62 15.16
CA LEU A 112 13.22 2.21 15.28
C LEU A 112 13.21 3.66 15.79
N LEU A 113 14.22 4.05 16.58
CA LEU A 113 14.36 5.40 17.12
C LEU A 113 15.42 6.23 16.39
N LYS A 114 16.07 5.69 15.35
CA LYS A 114 17.01 6.47 14.53
C LYS A 114 16.27 7.58 13.81
N VAL A 115 16.99 8.68 13.58
CA VAL A 115 16.49 9.82 12.82
C VAL A 115 16.70 9.56 11.34
N VAL A 116 15.64 9.67 10.57
CA VAL A 116 15.61 9.74 9.11
C VAL A 116 15.07 11.09 8.68
N PHE A 117 15.33 11.47 7.43
CA PHE A 117 14.85 12.74 6.88
C PHE A 117 13.86 12.52 5.77
N ILE A 118 12.83 13.35 5.73
CA ILE A 118 11.87 13.42 4.63
C ILE A 118 11.71 14.90 4.28
N ARG A 119 12.20 15.31 3.11
CA ARG A 119 12.22 16.71 2.66
C ARG A 119 12.97 17.63 3.64
N GLY A 120 14.07 17.14 4.19
CA GLY A 120 14.89 17.83 5.18
C GLY A 120 14.28 17.89 6.59
N GLN A 121 13.07 17.38 6.79
CA GLN A 121 12.44 17.29 8.11
C GLN A 121 12.87 15.99 8.80
N SER A 122 13.33 16.10 10.05
CA SER A 122 13.69 14.95 10.88
C SER A 122 12.45 14.20 11.36
N HIS A 123 12.50 12.88 11.25
CA HIS A 123 11.51 11.94 11.79
C HIS A 123 12.24 10.76 12.43
N SER A 124 11.66 10.14 13.44
CA SER A 124 12.05 8.79 13.83
C SER A 124 11.64 7.77 12.75
N VAL A 125 12.31 6.62 12.71
CA VAL A 125 11.92 5.50 11.83
C VAL A 125 10.47 5.07 12.08
N ILE A 126 10.02 5.02 13.34
CA ILE A 126 8.61 4.74 13.67
C ILE A 126 7.66 5.76 13.03
N GLU A 127 7.93 7.06 13.14
CA GLU A 127 7.09 8.09 12.51
C GLU A 127 7.07 7.95 10.99
N ALA A 128 8.20 7.64 10.36
CA ALA A 128 8.27 7.42 8.92
C ALA A 128 7.43 6.20 8.49
N ILE A 129 7.52 5.09 9.23
CA ILE A 129 6.73 3.87 9.03
C ILE A 129 5.23 4.17 9.12
N GLU A 130 4.77 4.74 10.23
CA GLU A 130 3.34 4.97 10.48
C GLU A 130 2.74 5.94 9.46
N ARG A 131 3.50 6.98 9.11
CA ARG A 131 3.11 7.94 8.07
C ARG A 131 2.90 7.26 6.71
N GLN A 132 3.79 6.34 6.32
CA GLN A 132 3.63 5.61 5.06
C GLN A 132 2.53 4.56 5.13
N LEU A 133 2.33 3.88 6.25
CA LEU A 133 1.21 2.95 6.42
C LEU A 133 -0.13 3.65 6.21
N ALA A 134 -0.34 4.80 6.88
CA ALA A 134 -1.56 5.59 6.73
C ALA A 134 -1.75 6.08 5.29
N HIS A 135 -0.69 6.57 4.66
CA HIS A 135 -0.70 7.05 3.28
C HIS A 135 -1.05 5.94 2.28
N TYR A 136 -0.43 4.76 2.40
CA TYR A 136 -0.69 3.66 1.48
C TYR A 136 -2.08 3.06 1.69
N ALA A 137 -2.51 2.90 2.95
CA ALA A 137 -3.87 2.44 3.25
C ALA A 137 -4.94 3.39 2.69
N TYR A 138 -4.70 4.71 2.74
CA TYR A 138 -5.58 5.71 2.12
C TYR A 138 -5.74 5.49 0.62
N HIS A 139 -4.64 5.39 -0.12
CA HIS A 139 -4.67 5.22 -1.57
C HIS A 139 -5.16 3.84 -2.03
N ILE A 140 -4.83 2.77 -1.29
CA ILE A 140 -5.43 1.45 -1.54
C ILE A 140 -6.94 1.49 -1.30
N GLY A 141 -7.40 2.21 -0.26
CA GLY A 141 -8.83 2.45 -0.04
C GLY A 141 -9.52 3.15 -1.21
N GLN A 142 -8.84 4.11 -1.85
CA GLN A 142 -9.34 4.75 -3.08
C GLN A 142 -9.45 3.75 -4.23
N ILE A 143 -8.44 2.91 -4.46
CA ILE A 143 -8.47 1.86 -5.51
C ILE A 143 -9.64 0.90 -5.28
N VAL A 144 -9.85 0.45 -4.04
CA VAL A 144 -10.99 -0.40 -3.67
C VAL A 144 -12.31 0.29 -3.98
N TYR A 145 -12.44 1.58 -3.67
CA TYR A 145 -13.68 2.32 -3.91
C TYR A 145 -13.95 2.56 -5.39
N ILE A 146 -12.92 2.86 -6.18
CA ILE A 146 -13.02 2.95 -7.65
C ILE A 146 -13.48 1.61 -8.22
N GLY A 147 -12.88 0.50 -7.78
CA GLY A 147 -13.28 -0.83 -8.24
C GLY A 147 -14.74 -1.15 -7.92
N LYS A 148 -15.21 -0.78 -6.72
CA LYS A 148 -16.64 -0.89 -6.35
C LYS A 148 -17.54 -0.06 -7.26
N GLN A 149 -17.15 1.16 -7.62
CA GLN A 149 -17.93 2.02 -8.50
C GLN A 149 -18.06 1.42 -9.91
N ILE A 150 -16.97 0.87 -10.44
CA ILE A 150 -16.92 0.29 -11.78
C ILE A 150 -17.69 -1.05 -11.84
N LYS A 151 -17.45 -1.94 -10.87
CA LYS A 151 -18.06 -3.28 -10.88
C LYS A 151 -19.49 -3.30 -10.36
N SER A 152 -19.87 -2.33 -9.52
CA SER A 152 -21.21 -2.21 -8.94
C SER A 152 -21.67 -3.55 -8.33
N GLU A 153 -22.70 -4.17 -8.91
CA GLU A 153 -23.28 -5.43 -8.42
C GLU A 153 -22.36 -6.64 -8.61
N ASN A 154 -21.37 -6.53 -9.50
CA ASN A 154 -20.39 -7.59 -9.77
C ASN A 154 -19.13 -7.48 -8.88
N TRP A 155 -19.10 -6.55 -7.92
CA TRP A 155 -17.96 -6.42 -7.01
C TRP A 155 -17.91 -7.58 -6.01
N GLU A 156 -16.80 -8.32 -5.99
CA GLU A 156 -16.57 -9.35 -4.99
C GLU A 156 -15.99 -8.73 -3.70
N SER A 157 -16.65 -8.99 -2.57
CA SER A 157 -16.22 -8.43 -1.28
C SER A 157 -14.82 -8.91 -0.89
N LEU A 158 -13.90 -7.97 -0.68
CA LEU A 158 -12.52 -8.22 -0.20
C LEU A 158 -12.44 -8.40 1.32
N SER A 159 -13.58 -8.44 1.98
CA SER A 159 -13.73 -8.65 3.42
C SER A 159 -14.97 -9.49 3.67
N ILE A 160 -15.51 -9.46 4.89
CA ILE A 160 -16.74 -10.15 5.23
C ILE A 160 -17.93 -9.56 4.44
N PRO A 161 -18.60 -10.35 3.57
CA PRO A 161 -19.78 -9.87 2.87
C PRO A 161 -20.91 -9.46 3.83
N ILE A 162 -21.74 -8.50 3.41
CA ILE A 162 -22.90 -8.07 4.21
C ILE A 162 -23.80 -9.28 4.48
N GLY A 163 -24.21 -9.45 5.74
CA GLY A 163 -25.03 -10.59 6.18
C GLY A 163 -24.25 -11.86 6.53
N GLN A 164 -22.92 -11.90 6.34
CA GLN A 164 -22.10 -13.08 6.65
C GLN A 164 -21.24 -12.95 7.91
N SER A 165 -21.36 -11.85 8.67
CA SER A 165 -20.50 -11.55 9.82
C SER A 165 -20.53 -12.60 10.92
N GLU A 166 -21.71 -13.11 11.27
CA GLU A 166 -21.83 -14.13 12.32
C GLU A 166 -21.21 -15.47 11.90
N SER A 167 -21.46 -15.91 10.66
CA SER A 167 -20.85 -17.13 10.11
C SER A 167 -19.33 -17.03 10.09
N TYR A 168 -18.79 -15.90 9.64
CA TYR A 168 -17.34 -15.68 9.62
C TYR A 168 -16.73 -15.70 11.02
N LEU A 169 -17.37 -15.03 12.00
CA LEU A 169 -16.93 -15.05 13.40
C LEU A 169 -16.86 -16.49 13.94
N GLN A 170 -17.88 -17.30 13.69
CA GLN A 170 -17.90 -18.70 14.13
C GLN A 170 -16.77 -19.53 13.48
N GLN A 171 -16.46 -19.29 12.20
CA GLN A 171 -15.34 -19.95 11.52
C GLN A 171 -13.99 -19.56 12.14
N MET A 172 -13.77 -18.28 12.41
CA MET A 172 -12.54 -17.79 13.02
C MET A 172 -12.33 -18.33 14.44
N LEU A 173 -13.38 -18.33 15.27
CA LEU A 173 -13.31 -18.88 16.62
C LEU A 173 -12.98 -20.39 16.61
N LYS A 174 -13.56 -21.16 15.67
CA LYS A 174 -13.23 -22.59 15.52
C LYS A 174 -11.78 -22.81 15.12
N LYS A 175 -11.28 -22.03 14.15
CA LYS A 175 -9.89 -22.12 13.68
C LYS A 175 -8.88 -21.92 14.81
N HIS A 176 -9.10 -20.93 15.66
CA HIS A 176 -8.20 -20.60 16.77
C HIS A 176 -8.43 -21.44 18.05
N GLN A 177 -9.47 -22.27 18.10
CA GLN A 177 -9.62 -23.28 19.15
C GLN A 177 -8.84 -24.57 18.84
N SER A 178 -8.43 -24.75 17.58
CA SER A 178 -7.65 -25.91 17.10
C SER A 178 -6.15 -25.65 16.98
N GLU A 179 -5.69 -24.44 17.31
CA GLU A 179 -4.28 -23.99 17.35
C GLU A 179 -3.81 -23.86 18.81
#